data_AF-A0A926QAZ4-F1
#
_entry.id   AF-A0A926QAZ4-F1
#
_cell.length_a   1.000
_cell.length_b   1.000
_cell.length_c   1.000
_cell.angle_alpha   90.00
_cell.angle_beta   90.00
_cell.angle_gamma   90.00
#
_symmetry.space_group_name_H-M   'P 1'
#
loop_
_entity.id
_entity.type
_entity.pdbx_description
1 polymer ?
#
loop_
_entity_poly.entity_id
_entity_poly.type
_entity_poly.pdbx_seq_one_letter_code
_entity_poly.pdbx_strand_id
1 'polypeptide(L)' 'MTPIALSFLGLAAVLVWGGLIVSTIMLARRGEIDQYPDGGEDGADEELDD' A
#
# COMPACT_ATOMS: atom_id res chain seq x y z
N MET A 1 -30.13 19.89 11.57
CA MET A 1 -29.99 18.50 11.10
C MET A 1 -28.80 18.32 10.14
N THR A 2 -27.68 19.00 10.38
CA THR A 2 -26.46 18.94 9.56
C THR A 2 -25.14 18.85 10.35
N PRO A 3 -25.04 19.25 11.65
CA PRO A 3 -23.72 19.36 12.29
C PRO A 3 -23.08 17.99 12.53
N ILE A 4 -23.88 16.98 12.92
CA ILE A 4 -23.39 15.62 13.09
C ILE A 4 -22.82 15.06 11.77
N ALA A 5 -23.49 15.32 10.65
CA ALA A 5 -23.10 14.80 9.34
C ALA A 5 -21.78 15.42 8.86
N LEU A 6 -21.60 16.73 9.08
CA LEU A 6 -20.34 17.42 8.77
C LEU A 6 -19.17 16.90 9.62
N SER A 7 -19.41 16.59 10.90
CA SER A 7 -18.39 15.99 11.75
C SER A 7 -17.97 14.61 11.26
N PHE A 8 -18.93 13.75 10.91
CA PHE A 8 -18.63 12.43 10.35
C PHE A 8 -17.93 12.52 8.99
N LEU A 9 -18.32 13.48 8.15
CA LEU A 9 -17.66 13.73 6.87
C LEU A 9 -16.20 14.15 7.06
N GLY A 10 -15.93 15.10 7.96
CA GLY A 10 -14.58 15.53 8.28
C GLY A 10 -13.74 14.39 8.88
N LEU A 11 -14.32 13.61 9.79
CA LEU A 11 -13.64 12.47 10.41
C LEU A 11 -13.33 11.37 9.38
N ALA A 12 -14.28 11.03 8.51
CA ALA A 12 -14.06 10.07 7.44
C ALA A 12 -12.98 10.55 6.46
N ALA A 13 -13.01 11.83 6.07
CA ALA A 13 -11.96 12.41 5.23
C ALA A 13 -10.59 12.30 5.91
N VAL A 14 -10.46 12.72 7.17
CA VAL A 14 -9.19 12.63 7.91
C VAL A 14 -8.70 11.19 8.02
N LEU A 15 -9.59 10.21 8.23
CA LEU A 15 -9.19 8.80 8.30
C LEU A 15 -8.71 8.25 6.95
N VAL A 16 -9.40 8.57 5.86
CA VAL A 16 -9.02 8.12 4.51
C VAL A 16 -7.69 8.76 4.09
N TRP A 17 -7.59 10.08 4.17
CA TRP A 17 -6.39 10.82 3.77
C TRP A 17 -5.23 10.58 4.74
N GLY A 18 -5.50 10.56 6.04
CA GLY A 18 -4.50 10.30 7.07
C GLY A 18 -3.94 8.88 6.97
N GLY A 19 -4.79 7.87 6.78
CA GLY A 19 -4.36 6.49 6.56
C GLY A 19 -3.52 6.34 5.30
N LEU A 20 -3.91 7.01 4.21
CA LEU A 20 -3.13 7.05 2.98
C LEU A 20 -1.76 7.69 3.20
N ILE A 21 -1.70 8.87 3.81
CA ILE A 21 -0.44 9.59 4.10
C ILE A 21 0.49 8.72 4.96
N VAL A 22 -0.04 8.10 6.02
CA VAL A 22 0.75 7.23 6.91
C VAL A 22 1.28 6.01 6.15
N SER A 23 0.45 5.39 5.31
CA SER A 23 0.85 4.24 4.47
C SER A 23 1.97 4.64 3.51
N THR A 24 1.81 5.75 2.80
CA THR A 24 2.83 6.27 1.87
C THR A 24 4.13 6.58 2.59
N ILE A 25 4.08 7.25 3.76
CA ILE A 25 5.29 7.53 4.56
C ILE A 25 5.94 6.24 5.04
N MET A 26 5.15 5.27 5.51
CA MET A 26 5.67 3.99 6.00
C MET A 26 6.37 3.23 4.87
N LEU A 27 5.79 3.21 3.68
CA LEU A 27 6.39 2.59 2.51
C LEU A 27 7.63 3.34 2.03
N ALA A 28 7.58 4.67 1.97
CA ALA A 28 8.72 5.50 1.58
C ALA A 28 9.90 5.40 2.57
N ARG A 29 9.63 5.19 3.86
CA ARG A 29 10.68 4.94 4.87
C ARG A 29 11.25 3.54 4.78
N ARG A 30 10.49 2.59 4.24
CA ARG A 30 10.96 1.25 3.93
C ARG A 30 11.68 1.30 2.59
N GLY A 31 12.85 1.94 2.63
CA GLY A 31 13.74 2.09 1.48
C GLY A 31 13.88 0.77 0.75
N GLU A 32 13.83 0.87 -0.58
CA GLU A 32 14.05 -0.21 -1.52
C GLU A 32 15.22 -1.08 -1.02
N ILE A 33 15.02 -2.40 -0.99
CA ILE A 33 16.06 -3.31 -0.51
C ILE A 33 17.27 -3.09 -1.43
N ASP A 34 18.36 -2.57 -0.86
CA ASP A 34 19.56 -2.13 -1.58
C ASP A 34 20.15 -3.26 -2.46
N GLN A 35 19.86 -4.51 -2.09
CA GLN A 35 20.16 -5.69 -2.87
C GLN A 35 18.92 -6.58 -2.94
N TYR A 36 18.22 -6.54 -4.06
CA TYR A 36 17.27 -7.59 -4.39
C TYR A 36 18.07 -8.88 -4.68
N PRO A 37 17.69 -10.04 -4.12
CA PRO A 37 18.32 -11.30 -4.51
C PRO A 37 18.12 -11.52 -6.01
N ASP A 38 19.08 -12.18 -6.66
CA ASP A 38 18.92 -12.58 -8.05
C ASP A 38 17.58 -13.30 -8.22
N GLY A 39 16.80 -12.90 -9.23
CA GLY A 39 15.55 -13.57 -9.57
C GLY A 39 15.84 -15.07 -9.66
N GLY A 40 15.01 -15.88 -8.99
CA GLY A 40 15.12 -17.33 -9.11
C GLY A 40 15.13 -17.69 -10.59
N GLU A 41 15.98 -18.65 -10.96
CA GLU A 41 15.89 -19.26 -12.28
C GLU A 41 14.44 -19.70 -12.44
N ASP A 42 13.70 -19.13 -13.41
CA ASP A 42 12.40 -19.65 -13.81
C ASP A 42 12.65 -21.13 -14.09
N GLY A 43 12.23 -21.96 -13.15
CA GLY A 43 12.45 -23.39 -13.24
C GLY A 43 11.82 -23.83 -14.55
N ALA A 44 12.53 -24.65 -15.31
CA ALA A 44 12.04 -25.28 -16.54
C ALA A 44 10.74 -26.10 -16.36
N ASP A 45 10.11 -26.04 -15.18
CA ASP A 45 8.83 -26.61 -14.81
C ASP A 45 7.63 -25.71 -15.19
N GLU A 46 7.84 -24.43 -15.53
CA GLU A 46 6.75 -23.50 -15.92
C GLU A 46 6.34 -23.62 -17.41
N GLU A 47 7.09 -24.36 -18.24
CA GLU A 47 6.79 -24.61 -19.66
C GLU A 47 5.95 -25.89 -19.93
N LEU A 48 5.52 -26.63 -18.89
CA LEU A 48 4.92 -27.96 -19.06
C LEU A 48 3.38 -28.03 -18.83
N ASP A 49 2.67 -26.91 -18.74
CA ASP A 49 1.22 -26.89 -18.45
C ASP A 49 0.35 -26.18 -19.53
N ASP A 50 0.75 -26.27 -20.81
CA ASP A 50 -0.04 -25.85 -22.00
C ASP A 50 -0.52 -27.05 -22.86
#